data_AF-A0A2H9LP35-F1
#
_entry.id   AF-A0A2H9LP35-F1
#
_cell.length_a   1.000
_cell.length_b   1.000
_cell.length_c   1.000
_cell.angle_alpha   90.00
_cell.angle_beta   90.00
_cell.angle_gamma   90.00
#
_symmetry.space_group_name_H-M   'P 1'
#
loop_
_entity.id
_entity.type
_entity.pdbx_description
1 polymer ?
#
loop_
_entity_poly.entity_id
_entity_poly.type
_entity_poly.pdbx_seq_one_letter_code
_entity_poly.pdbx_strand_id
1 'polypeptide(L)'
;ELAERSNSKLTEEFVDLAETQLERDNVMELVKNLTLQLKLVFYAILSSLKNKVTPASTGEIFDVYNILCGRNNIDVLTQRRLSDLIGELDMLGLINAKVVSKGRYGRTREISLAVDRDYVNKIIIWMEDDLELK
;
A
#
# COMPACT_ATOMS: atom_id res chain seq x y z
N GLU A 1 -52.06 1.88 9.07
CA GLU A 1 -51.72 2.62 7.83
C GLU A 1 -50.40 3.37 8.04
N LEU A 2 -49.58 3.47 6.98
CA LEU A 2 -48.30 4.21 6.84
C LEU A 2 -46.99 3.54 7.33
N ALA A 3 -46.74 2.28 6.93
CA ALA A 3 -45.43 1.62 7.11
C ALA A 3 -44.64 1.37 5.80
N GLU A 4 -45.08 1.85 4.63
CA GLU A 4 -44.57 1.32 3.34
C GLU A 4 -44.24 2.36 2.26
N ARG A 5 -43.71 3.54 2.60
CA ARG A 5 -43.28 4.50 1.56
C ARG A 5 -41.97 5.23 1.86
N SER A 6 -40.92 4.47 2.13
CA SER A 6 -39.55 4.99 2.19
C SER A 6 -38.52 4.06 1.56
N ASN A 7 -38.92 3.19 0.61
CA ASN A 7 -38.13 2.02 0.24
C ASN A 7 -37.78 1.91 -1.26
N SER A 8 -37.42 3.02 -1.92
CA SER A 8 -37.12 2.98 -3.36
C SER A 8 -35.95 3.84 -3.82
N LYS A 9 -35.10 4.33 -2.90
CA LYS A 9 -33.81 4.97 -3.21
C LYS A 9 -32.66 4.53 -2.30
N LEU A 10 -32.78 3.34 -1.72
CA LEU A 10 -31.63 2.59 -1.19
C LEU A 10 -30.97 1.85 -2.37
N THR A 11 -30.75 2.57 -3.45
CA THR A 11 -30.57 2.06 -4.82
C THR A 11 -29.12 2.30 -5.22
N GLU A 12 -28.32 1.23 -5.21
CA GLU A 12 -26.97 1.13 -5.77
C GLU A 12 -25.91 2.08 -5.18
N GLU A 13 -26.09 3.40 -5.22
CA GLU A 13 -25.14 4.39 -4.71
C GLU A 13 -24.78 4.17 -3.22
N PHE A 14 -25.76 3.81 -2.39
CA PHE A 14 -25.50 3.50 -0.98
C PHE A 14 -24.77 2.16 -0.78
N VAL A 15 -24.95 1.20 -1.70
CA VAL A 15 -24.28 -0.10 -1.66
C VAL A 15 -22.81 0.09 -2.05
N ASP A 16 -22.54 0.82 -3.13
CA ASP A 16 -21.19 1.12 -3.60
C ASP A 16 -20.38 1.92 -2.55
N LEU A 17 -21.01 2.90 -1.91
CA LEU A 17 -20.40 3.67 -0.83
C LEU A 17 -20.09 2.80 0.40
N ALA A 18 -21.00 1.89 0.76
CA ALA A 18 -20.79 0.97 1.88
C ALA A 18 -19.67 -0.03 1.57
N GLU A 19 -19.61 -0.56 0.35
CA GLU A 19 -18.56 -1.47 -0.11
C GLU A 19 -17.19 -0.78 -0.10
N THR A 20 -17.10 0.43 -0.65
CA THR A 20 -15.86 1.24 -0.65
C THR A 20 -15.39 1.52 0.79
N GLN A 21 -16.32 1.83 1.69
CA GLN A 21 -15.99 2.10 3.09
C GLN A 21 -15.49 0.84 3.79
N LEU A 22 -16.15 -0.31 3.58
CA LEU A 22 -15.70 -1.60 4.11
C LEU A 22 -14.32 -2.00 3.58
N GLU A 23 -14.07 -1.80 2.29
CA GLU A 23 -12.75 -2.05 1.68
C GLU A 23 -11.66 -1.20 2.35
N ARG A 24 -11.92 0.11 2.50
CA ARG A 24 -11.01 1.05 3.18
C ARG A 24 -10.73 0.66 4.63
N ASP A 25 -11.74 0.18 5.35
CA ASP A 25 -11.59 -0.26 6.73
C ASP A 25 -10.77 -1.56 6.83
N ASN A 26 -11.03 -2.53 5.95
CA ASN A 26 -10.24 -3.75 5.83
C ASN A 26 -8.77 -3.46 5.50
N VAL A 27 -8.51 -2.58 4.53
CA VAL A 27 -7.15 -2.14 4.18
C VAL A 27 -6.44 -1.55 5.39
N MET A 28 -7.09 -0.67 6.17
CA MET A 28 -6.46 -0.11 7.36
C MET A 28 -6.19 -1.15 8.44
N GLU A 29 -7.09 -2.11 8.62
CA GLU A 29 -6.88 -3.20 9.57
C GLU A 29 -5.66 -4.06 9.19
N LEU A 30 -5.52 -4.38 7.90
CA LEU A 30 -4.33 -5.08 7.39
C LEU A 30 -3.06 -4.27 7.67
N VAL A 31 -3.05 -2.97 7.35
CA VAL A 31 -1.91 -2.08 7.54
C VAL A 31 -1.51 -1.97 9.02
N LYS A 32 -2.49 -1.88 9.93
CA LYS A 32 -2.26 -1.85 11.39
C LYS A 32 -1.53 -3.09 11.88
N ASN A 33 -1.88 -4.25 11.33
CA ASN A 33 -1.35 -5.55 11.74
C ASN A 33 -0.02 -5.92 11.07
N LEU A 34 0.52 -5.09 10.17
CA LEU A 34 1.83 -5.32 9.57
C LEU A 34 2.96 -5.26 10.62
N THR A 35 3.98 -6.10 10.44
CA THR A 35 5.22 -6.00 11.22
C THR A 35 5.95 -4.68 10.91
N LEU A 36 6.82 -4.21 11.80
CA LEU A 36 7.59 -2.98 11.60
C LEU A 36 8.29 -2.93 10.24
N GLN A 37 8.96 -4.01 9.84
CA GLN A 37 9.67 -4.07 8.57
C GLN A 37 8.73 -4.05 7.36
N LEU A 38 7.56 -4.71 7.44
CA LEU A 38 6.53 -4.62 6.40
C LEU A 38 5.96 -3.20 6.30
N LYS A 39 5.72 -2.53 7.43
CA LYS A 39 5.27 -1.13 7.46
C LYS A 39 6.30 -0.21 6.80
N LEU A 40 7.58 -0.34 7.11
CA LEU A 40 8.63 0.48 6.50
C LEU A 40 8.73 0.28 4.98
N VAL A 41 8.67 -0.97 4.51
CA VAL A 41 8.67 -1.28 3.07
C VAL A 41 7.42 -0.73 2.39
N PHE A 42 6.24 -0.94 3.00
CA PHE A 42 4.99 -0.43 2.46
C PHE A 42 4.96 1.10 2.40
N TYR A 43 5.43 1.76 3.46
CA TYR A 43 5.59 3.21 3.50
C TYR A 43 6.52 3.70 2.37
N ALA A 44 7.69 3.08 2.19
CA ALA A 44 8.59 3.43 1.10
C ALA A 44 7.92 3.30 -0.28
N ILE A 45 7.08 2.29 -0.49
CA ILE A 45 6.28 2.11 -1.72
C ILE A 45 5.24 3.22 -1.87
N LEU A 46 4.47 3.51 -0.82
CA LEU A 46 3.45 4.56 -0.83
C LEU A 46 4.07 5.93 -1.13
N SER A 47 5.16 6.30 -0.44
CA SER A 47 5.87 7.56 -0.68
C SER A 47 6.45 7.63 -2.10
N SER A 48 6.94 6.51 -2.64
CA SER A 48 7.48 6.44 -4.01
C SER A 48 6.40 6.61 -5.08
N LEU A 49 5.19 6.11 -4.82
CA LEU A 49 4.10 6.03 -5.80
C LEU A 49 3.01 7.11 -5.64
N LYS A 50 2.95 7.81 -4.49
CA LYS A 50 1.93 8.83 -4.17
C LYS A 50 1.65 9.79 -5.34
N ASN A 51 2.70 10.32 -5.97
CA ASN A 51 2.60 11.26 -7.09
C ASN A 51 3.02 10.68 -8.44
N LYS A 52 3.28 9.36 -8.52
CA LYS A 52 3.68 8.70 -9.76
C LYS A 52 2.51 7.95 -10.38
N VAL A 53 2.42 8.04 -11.71
CA VAL A 53 1.50 7.21 -12.50
C VAL A 53 2.18 5.90 -12.92
N THR A 54 3.51 5.91 -13.08
CA THR A 54 4.28 4.74 -13.48
C THR A 54 4.60 3.83 -12.28
N PRO A 55 4.65 2.50 -12.49
CA PRO A 55 5.16 1.57 -11.49
C PRO A 55 6.60 1.89 -11.08
N ALA A 56 6.95 1.56 -9.84
CA ALA A 56 8.31 1.67 -9.33
C ALA A 56 9.04 0.32 -9.46
N SER A 57 10.34 0.37 -9.71
CA SER A 57 11.16 -0.84 -9.67
C SER A 57 11.53 -1.24 -8.24
N THR A 58 11.86 -2.52 -8.01
CA THR A 58 12.38 -2.98 -6.71
C THR A 58 13.60 -2.19 -6.22
N GLY A 59 14.46 -1.74 -7.15
CA GLY A 59 15.63 -0.92 -6.83
C GLY A 59 15.24 0.46 -6.27
N GLU A 60 14.32 1.16 -6.93
CA GLU A 60 13.80 2.45 -6.44
C GLU A 60 13.20 2.32 -5.03
N ILE A 61 12.43 1.27 -4.78
CA ILE A 61 11.84 1.02 -3.45
C ILE A 61 12.92 0.76 -2.41
N PHE A 62 13.96 -0.02 -2.76
CA PHE A 62 15.08 -0.29 -1.87
C PHE A 62 15.83 0.99 -1.48
N ASP A 63 16.05 1.90 -2.41
CA ASP A 63 16.74 3.17 -2.14
C ASP A 63 15.97 4.05 -1.15
N VAL A 64 14.64 4.18 -1.35
CA VAL A 64 13.78 4.93 -0.41
C VAL A 64 13.71 4.26 0.96
N TYR A 65 13.60 2.94 1.00
CA TYR A 65 13.61 2.16 2.24
C TYR A 65 14.92 2.34 3.02
N ASN A 66 16.07 2.35 2.35
CA ASN A 66 17.37 2.57 3.00
C ASN A 66 17.46 3.95 3.65
N ILE A 67 17.00 4.98 2.94
CA ILE A 67 16.95 6.35 3.47
C ILE A 67 16.05 6.41 4.70
N LEU A 68 14.88 5.76 4.64
CA LEU A 68 13.94 5.69 5.75
C LEU A 68 14.55 5.00 6.97
N CYS A 69 15.19 3.84 6.79
CA CYS A 69 15.83 3.12 7.88
C CYS A 69 16.96 3.94 8.53
N GLY A 70 17.79 4.59 7.71
CA GLY A 70 18.88 5.44 8.20
C GLY A 70 18.40 6.63 9.03
N ARG A 71 17.28 7.26 8.65
CA ARG A 71 16.68 8.37 9.41
C ARG A 71 16.11 7.94 10.76
N ASN A 72 15.66 6.70 10.86
CA ASN A 72 15.00 6.16 12.06
C ASN A 72 15.91 5.25 12.89
N ASN A 73 17.21 5.18 12.56
CA ASN A 73 18.18 4.32 13.22
C ASN A 73 17.75 2.84 13.28
N ILE A 74 17.15 2.37 12.17
CA ILE A 74 16.69 0.99 12.00
C ILE A 74 17.69 0.25 11.10
N ASP A 75 17.97 -1.00 11.44
CA ASP A 75 18.83 -1.86 10.62
C ASP A 75 18.18 -2.14 9.26
N VAL A 76 18.95 -1.84 8.21
CA VAL A 76 18.57 -2.07 6.82
C VAL A 76 18.58 -3.56 6.50
N LEU A 77 17.47 -4.04 5.94
CA LEU A 77 17.40 -5.39 5.38
C LEU A 77 18.15 -5.53 4.06
N THR A 78 18.55 -6.77 3.74
CA THR A 78 19.14 -7.08 2.43
C THR A 78 18.09 -6.90 1.31
N GLN A 79 18.54 -6.64 0.07
CA GLN A 79 17.67 -6.56 -1.10
C GLN A 79 16.81 -7.83 -1.29
N ARG A 80 17.38 -9.01 -0.98
CA ARG A 80 16.64 -10.27 -1.04
C ARG A 80 15.47 -10.27 -0.07
N ARG A 81 15.72 -9.91 1.20
CA ARG A 81 14.67 -9.88 2.21
C ARG A 81 13.61 -8.83 1.92
N LEU A 82 14.01 -7.65 1.43
CA LEU A 82 13.06 -6.63 0.97
C LEU A 82 12.18 -7.15 -0.17
N SER A 83 12.74 -7.90 -1.12
CA SER A 83 11.96 -8.54 -2.20
C SER A 83 10.98 -9.60 -1.68
N ASP A 84 11.31 -10.30 -0.59
CA ASP A 84 10.38 -11.22 0.07
C ASP A 84 9.21 -10.44 0.69
N LEU A 85 9.51 -9.35 1.41
CA LEU A 85 8.50 -8.46 2.02
C LEU A 85 7.58 -7.81 0.96
N ILE A 86 8.13 -7.44 -0.20
CA ILE A 86 7.32 -6.99 -1.35
C ILE A 86 6.36 -8.09 -1.81
N GLY A 87 6.81 -9.35 -1.84
CA GLY A 87 5.92 -10.47 -2.15
C GLY A 87 4.84 -10.68 -1.10
N GLU A 88 5.16 -10.49 0.18
CA GLU A 88 4.18 -10.53 1.27
C GLU A 88 3.12 -9.44 1.12
N LEU A 89 3.51 -8.20 0.82
CA LEU A 89 2.58 -7.09 0.56
C LEU A 89 1.69 -7.31 -0.67
N ASP A 90 2.23 -7.94 -1.71
CA ASP A 90 1.50 -8.35 -2.92
C ASP A 90 0.44 -9.41 -2.60
N MET A 91 0.80 -10.42 -1.80
CA MET A 91 -0.14 -11.44 -1.33
C MET A 91 -1.27 -10.88 -0.46
N LEU A 92 -0.99 -9.82 0.32
CA LEU A 92 -2.01 -9.10 1.09
C LEU A 92 -2.91 -8.21 0.23
N GLY A 93 -2.62 -8.06 -1.07
CA GLY A 93 -3.38 -7.20 -1.98
C GLY A 93 -3.20 -5.70 -1.72
N LEU A 94 -2.17 -5.30 -0.97
CA LEU A 94 -1.89 -3.88 -0.74
C LEU A 94 -1.17 -3.23 -1.94
N ILE A 95 -0.42 -4.04 -2.68
CA ILE A 95 0.31 -3.67 -3.89
C ILE A 95 0.11 -4.73 -4.97
N ASN A 96 0.53 -4.42 -6.19
CA ASN A 96 0.70 -5.39 -7.26
C ASN A 96 2.17 -5.39 -7.71
N ALA A 97 2.83 -6.54 -7.66
CA ALA A 97 4.26 -6.70 -7.95
C ALA A 97 4.50 -7.62 -9.16
N LYS A 98 4.49 -7.04 -10.37
CA LYS A 98 4.63 -7.79 -11.62
C LYS A 98 6.10 -8.00 -12.00
N VAL A 99 6.52 -9.25 -12.20
CA VAL A 99 7.85 -9.55 -12.76
C VAL A 99 7.89 -9.21 -14.25
N VAL A 100 8.83 -8.37 -14.64
CA VAL A 100 9.08 -7.97 -16.03
C VAL A 100 10.50 -8.33 -16.47
N SER A 101 10.64 -8.82 -17.69
CA SER A 101 11.94 -9.05 -18.32
C SER A 101 12.42 -7.77 -19.01
N LYS A 102 13.66 -7.37 -18.74
CA LYS A 102 14.34 -6.27 -19.42
C LYS A 102 15.43 -6.79 -20.38
N GLY A 103 15.30 -8.03 -20.84
CA GLY A 103 16.26 -8.66 -21.77
C GLY A 103 17.64 -8.85 -21.13
N ARG A 104 18.70 -8.35 -21.78
CA ARG A 104 20.09 -8.45 -21.27
C ARG A 104 20.31 -7.72 -19.95
N TYR A 105 19.42 -6.79 -19.58
CA TYR A 105 19.46 -6.07 -18.31
C TYR A 105 18.81 -6.85 -17.14
N GLY A 106 18.43 -8.11 -17.37
CA GLY A 106 17.89 -9.00 -16.35
C GLY A 106 16.37 -8.88 -16.18
N ARG A 107 15.89 -9.22 -14.98
CA ARG A 107 14.47 -9.19 -14.61
C ARG A 107 14.31 -8.30 -13.37
N THR A 108 13.22 -7.57 -13.32
CA THR A 108 12.86 -6.75 -12.15
C THR A 108 11.37 -6.90 -11.86
N ARG A 109 10.91 -6.45 -10.68
CA ARG A 109 9.48 -6.28 -10.42
C ARG A 109 9.10 -4.82 -10.65
N GLU A 110 8.02 -4.62 -11.38
CA GLU A 110 7.29 -3.36 -11.47
C GLU A 110 6.18 -3.39 -10.42
N ILE A 111 6.20 -2.41 -9.51
CA ILE A 111 5.37 -2.34 -8.33
C ILE A 111 4.38 -1.18 -8.49
N SER A 112 3.09 -1.46 -8.36
CA SER A 112 2.01 -0.46 -8.35
C SER A 112 1.13 -0.62 -7.12
N LEU A 113 0.39 0.42 -6.77
CA LEU A 113 -0.58 0.38 -5.68
C LEU A 113 -1.82 -0.40 -6.11
N ALA A 114 -2.33 -1.26 -5.23
CA ALA A 114 -3.63 -1.92 -5.39
C ALA A 114 -4.72 -1.19 -4.58
N VAL A 115 -4.32 -0.39 -3.58
CA VAL A 115 -5.21 0.46 -2.78
C VAL A 115 -5.63 1.73 -3.54
N ASP A 116 -6.83 2.22 -3.23
CA ASP A 116 -7.39 3.47 -3.75
C ASP A 116 -6.45 4.67 -3.47
N ARG A 117 -6.11 5.42 -4.51
CA ARG A 117 -5.23 6.60 -4.45
C ARG A 117 -5.76 7.68 -3.51
N ASP A 118 -7.08 7.84 -3.42
CA ASP A 118 -7.69 8.83 -2.53
C ASP A 118 -7.48 8.43 -1.06
N TYR A 119 -7.32 7.14 -0.80
CA TYR A 119 -7.08 6.59 0.52
C TYR A 119 -5.61 6.53 0.92
N VAL A 120 -4.69 6.43 -0.06
CA VAL A 120 -3.23 6.38 0.15
C VAL A 120 -2.74 7.50 1.07
N ASN A 121 -3.22 8.74 0.89
CA ASN A 121 -2.80 9.86 1.74
C ASN A 121 -3.16 9.65 3.21
N LYS A 122 -4.34 9.08 3.48
CA LYS A 122 -4.79 8.79 4.84
C LYS A 122 -3.96 7.67 5.46
N ILE A 123 -3.61 6.64 4.68
CA ILE A 123 -2.70 5.57 5.12
C ILE A 123 -1.33 6.15 5.47
N ILE A 124 -0.75 6.98 4.60
CA ILE A 124 0.57 7.61 4.82
C ILE A 124 0.56 8.41 6.13
N ILE A 125 -0.42 9.29 6.34
CA ILE A 125 -0.50 10.10 7.56
C ILE A 125 -0.60 9.22 8.80
N TRP A 126 -1.40 8.15 8.74
CA TRP A 126 -1.52 7.22 9.86
C TRP A 126 -0.21 6.48 10.13
N MET A 127 0.51 6.07 9.08
CA MET A 127 1.80 5.38 9.23
C MET A 127 2.91 6.32 9.71
N GLU A 128 2.92 7.60 9.33
CA GLU A 128 3.86 8.60 9.86
C GLU A 128 3.73 8.73 11.38
N ASP A 129 2.50 8.73 11.89
CA ASP A 129 2.20 8.75 13.33
C ASP A 129 2.61 7.43 14.02
N ASP A 130 2.21 6.27 13.47
CA ASP A 130 2.50 4.93 14.04
C ASP A 130 3.99 4.60 14.08
N LEU A 131 4.74 5.02 13.07
CA LEU A 131 6.18 4.75 12.95
C LEU A 131 7.05 5.86 13.59
N GLU A 132 6.44 6.86 14.22
CA GLU A 132 7.10 8.05 14.78
C GLU A 132 8.06 8.73 13.78
N LEU A 133 7.73 8.69 12.48
CA LEU A 133 8.57 9.23 11.43
C LEU A 133 8.58 10.76 11.52
N LYS A 134 9.74 11.35 11.82
CA LYS A 134 9.97 12.81 11.81
C LYS A 134 10.60 13.29 10.50
#